data_AF-A0A8C5PTD7-F1
#
_entry.id   AF-A0A8C5PTD7-F1
#
_cell.length_a   1.000
_cell.length_b   1.000
_cell.length_c   1.000
_cell.angle_alpha   90.00
_cell.angle_beta   90.00
_cell.angle_gamma   90.00
#
_symmetry.space_group_name_H-M   'P 1'
#
loop_
_entity.id
_entity.type
_entity.pdbx_description
1 polymer ?
#
loop_
_entity_poly.entity_id
_entity_poly.type
_entity_poly.pdbx_seq_one_letter_code
_entity_poly.pdbx_strand_id
1 'polypeptide(L)'
;MSVGVIDPRTNSGQLNAVEFLWDTSKRSSAFIQVHCISTEFTPRKHGGEKGVPFRIQIDTFKQNENGEYTDHLHSASCQIKVFKPKGADRKQKTDREKMERRTAQEKEKYQPSYETTILTEVMYPFVVTINEAK
;
A
#
# COMPACT_ATOMS: atom_id res chain seq x y z
N MET A 1 15.91 4.95 4.68
CA MET A 1 16.28 3.85 5.59
C MET A 1 15.25 3.77 6.70
N SER A 2 14.97 2.57 7.20
CA SER A 2 14.07 2.34 8.35
C SER A 2 14.70 2.86 9.64
N VAL A 3 13.89 3.37 10.56
CA VAL A 3 14.29 3.91 11.88
C VAL A 3 13.28 3.43 12.91
N GLY A 4 13.75 2.94 14.06
CA GLY A 4 12.86 2.52 15.17
C GLY A 4 12.09 1.21 14.94
N VAL A 5 12.41 0.47 13.88
CA VAL A 5 11.90 -0.88 13.63
C VAL A 5 12.66 -1.87 14.50
N ILE A 6 11.94 -2.66 15.30
CA ILE A 6 12.47 -3.64 16.24
C ILE A 6 11.93 -5.02 15.85
N ASP A 7 12.77 -6.05 15.93
CA ASP A 7 12.41 -7.45 15.66
C ASP A 7 11.56 -7.63 14.37
N PRO A 8 12.08 -7.27 13.18
CA PRO A 8 11.35 -7.50 11.94
C PRO A 8 11.26 -9.00 11.63
N ARG A 9 10.04 -9.51 11.50
CA ARG A 9 9.74 -10.93 11.25
C ARG A 9 9.06 -11.09 9.90
N THR A 10 9.44 -12.13 9.19
CA THR A 10 8.81 -12.56 7.94
C THR A 10 8.52 -14.05 8.03
N ASN A 11 7.41 -14.49 7.44
CA ASN A 11 7.03 -15.89 7.37
C ASN A 11 7.19 -16.35 5.92
N SER A 12 7.95 -17.42 5.67
CA SER A 12 8.15 -17.96 4.33
C SER A 12 6.87 -18.44 3.66
N GLY A 13 5.82 -18.76 4.45
CA GLY A 13 4.49 -19.08 3.95
C GLY A 13 3.61 -17.86 3.63
N GLN A 14 4.02 -16.65 4.03
CA GLN A 14 3.29 -15.40 3.83
C GLN A 14 4.21 -14.34 3.22
N LEU A 15 4.52 -14.49 1.93
CA LEU A 15 5.47 -13.63 1.20
C LEU A 15 5.02 -12.16 1.07
N ASN A 16 3.76 -11.86 1.38
CA ASN A 16 3.14 -10.55 1.28
C ASN A 16 2.93 -9.87 2.65
N ALA A 17 3.49 -10.41 3.73
CA ALA A 17 3.36 -9.87 5.07
C ALA A 17 4.74 -9.71 5.74
N VAL A 18 4.88 -8.65 6.52
CA VAL A 18 6.01 -8.42 7.42
C VAL A 18 5.46 -7.86 8.72
N GLU A 19 6.01 -8.32 9.83
CA GLU A 19 5.66 -7.87 11.17
C GLU A 19 6.88 -7.23 11.80
N PHE A 20 6.67 -6.23 12.65
CA PHE A 20 7.73 -5.65 13.44
C PHE A 20 7.16 -4.92 14.65
N LEU A 21 8.01 -4.71 15.65
CA LEU A 21 7.71 -3.92 16.82
C LEU A 21 8.27 -2.51 16.67
N TRP A 22 7.67 -1.56 17.37
CA TRP A 22 8.14 -0.18 17.41
C TRP A 22 7.75 0.46 18.75
N ASP A 23 8.51 1.48 19.14
CA ASP A 23 8.25 2.26 20.35
C ASP A 23 7.29 3.41 20.02
N THR A 24 6.09 3.39 20.60
CA THR A 24 5.04 4.40 20.36
C THR A 24 5.39 5.79 20.89
N SER A 25 6.36 5.88 21.82
CA SER A 25 6.87 7.16 22.33
C SER A 25 7.86 7.83 21.37
N LYS A 26 8.31 7.14 20.33
CA LYS A 26 9.34 7.60 19.39
C LYS A 26 8.82 7.61 17.95
N ARG A 27 9.36 8.54 17.16
CA ARG A 27 9.14 8.55 15.72
C ARG A 27 9.79 7.31 15.09
N SER A 28 8.99 6.53 14.38
CA SER A 28 9.45 5.33 13.67
C SER A 28 9.12 5.42 12.17
N SER A 29 9.91 4.76 11.34
CA SER A 29 9.70 4.66 9.90
C SER A 29 10.17 3.30 9.37
N ALA A 30 9.39 2.71 8.47
CA ALA A 30 9.74 1.47 7.80
C ALA A 30 9.93 1.74 6.30
N PHE A 31 11.02 1.21 5.74
CA PHE A 31 11.23 1.15 4.30
C PHE A 31 10.79 -0.23 3.80
N ILE A 32 9.81 -0.24 2.89
CA ILE A 32 9.21 -1.47 2.35
C ILE A 32 9.50 -1.53 0.85
N GLN A 33 9.94 -2.69 0.37
CA GLN A 33 10.14 -2.96 -1.05
C GLN A 33 9.10 -3.97 -1.55
N VAL A 34 8.40 -3.60 -2.63
CA VAL A 34 7.43 -4.49 -3.28
C VAL A 34 8.09 -5.14 -4.49
N HIS A 35 8.14 -6.47 -4.50
CA HIS A 35 8.91 -7.26 -5.48
C HIS A 35 8.09 -7.77 -6.67
N CYS A 36 6.85 -7.32 -6.82
CA CYS A 36 5.98 -7.69 -7.92
C CYS A 36 5.42 -6.44 -8.61
N ILE A 37 5.09 -6.55 -9.90
CA ILE A 37 4.68 -5.42 -10.72
C ILE A 37 3.21 -5.59 -11.09
N SER A 38 2.44 -4.49 -11.05
CA SER A 38 0.98 -4.54 -11.25
C SER A 38 0.55 -5.18 -12.59
N THR A 39 1.38 -5.14 -13.62
CA THR A 39 1.10 -5.76 -14.93
C THR A 39 1.47 -7.24 -15.01
N GLU A 40 2.12 -7.82 -13.99
CA GLU A 40 2.39 -9.27 -13.94
C GLU A 40 1.12 -10.07 -13.63
N PHE A 41 0.09 -9.40 -13.12
CA PHE A 41 -1.21 -9.97 -12.76
C PHE A 41 -2.32 -9.61 -13.74
N THR A 42 -1.98 -9.16 -14.96
CA THR A 42 -2.95 -8.90 -16.02
C THR A 42 -3.02 -10.07 -17.01
N PRO A 43 -4.19 -10.40 -17.59
CA PRO A 43 -4.33 -11.54 -18.49
C PRO A 43 -3.43 -11.47 -19.74
N ARG A 44 -3.21 -10.27 -20.30
CA ARG A 44 -2.33 -10.12 -21.46
C ARG A 44 -0.93 -9.72 -21.00
N LYS A 45 0.05 -10.49 -21.47
CA LYS A 45 1.48 -10.22 -21.27
C LYS A 45 2.03 -9.15 -22.22
N HIS A 46 1.27 -8.76 -23.25
CA HIS A 46 1.66 -7.72 -24.19
C HIS A 46 1.35 -6.35 -23.58
N GLY A 47 2.31 -5.43 -23.65
CA GLY A 47 2.23 -4.12 -23.01
C GLY A 47 0.98 -3.33 -23.44
N GLY A 48 0.47 -2.49 -22.53
CA GLY A 48 -0.68 -1.61 -22.77
C GLY A 48 -1.87 -1.84 -21.85
N GLU A 49 -1.95 -3.00 -21.19
CA GLU A 49 -3.00 -3.23 -20.19
C GLU A 49 -2.77 -2.44 -18.89
N LYS A 50 -3.87 -2.01 -18.29
CA LYS A 50 -3.87 -1.35 -16.99
C LYS A 50 -3.53 -2.38 -15.91
N GLY A 51 -2.35 -2.26 -15.31
CA GLY A 51 -1.94 -3.12 -14.19
C GLY A 51 -2.94 -3.15 -13.04
N VAL A 52 -3.06 -4.31 -12.40
CA VAL A 52 -3.92 -4.56 -11.23
C VAL A 52 -3.46 -3.70 -10.05
N PRO A 53 -4.35 -2.92 -9.42
CA PRO A 53 -3.99 -2.17 -8.21
C PRO A 53 -3.73 -3.14 -7.05
N PHE A 54 -2.69 -2.89 -6.28
CA PHE A 54 -2.45 -3.60 -5.02
C PHE A 54 -2.90 -2.73 -3.85
N ARG A 55 -2.95 -3.33 -2.67
CA ARG A 55 -3.24 -2.65 -1.41
C ARG A 55 -2.09 -2.88 -0.46
N ILE A 56 -1.56 -1.80 0.12
CA ILE A 56 -0.77 -1.90 1.35
C ILE A 56 -1.76 -1.70 2.50
N GLN A 57 -1.79 -2.65 3.43
CA GLN A 57 -2.55 -2.56 4.67
C GLN A 57 -1.59 -2.64 5.84
N ILE A 58 -1.84 -1.83 6.86
CA ILE A 58 -1.10 -1.83 8.12
C ILE A 58 -2.11 -2.13 9.22
N ASP A 59 -1.87 -3.22 9.93
CA ASP A 59 -2.65 -3.64 11.08
C ASP A 59 -1.76 -3.50 12.33
N THR A 60 -2.25 -2.77 13.32
CA THR A 60 -1.55 -2.52 14.58
C THR A 60 -2.21 -3.31 15.69
N PHE A 61 -1.39 -4.07 16.42
CA PHE A 61 -1.81 -4.88 17.56
C PHE A 61 -1.05 -4.45 18.82
N LYS A 62 -1.68 -4.61 19.99
CA LYS A 62 -1.00 -4.54 21.28
C LYS A 62 -0.71 -5.94 21.80
N GLN A 63 0.29 -6.00 22.67
CA GLN A 63 0.59 -7.21 23.44
C GLN A 63 -0.50 -7.44 24.49
N ASN A 64 -1.00 -8.66 24.59
CA ASN A 64 -1.91 -9.09 25.64
C ASN A 64 -1.13 -9.49 26.91
N GLU A 65 -1.84 -9.87 27.98
CA GLU A 65 -1.23 -10.27 29.26
C GLU A 65 -0.33 -11.51 29.15
N ASN A 66 -0.56 -12.36 28.15
CA ASN A 66 0.24 -13.57 27.88
C ASN A 66 1.49 -13.29 27.03
N GLY A 67 1.72 -12.03 26.65
CA GLY A 67 2.85 -11.65 25.82
C GLY A 67 2.63 -11.80 24.32
N GLU A 68 1.41 -12.10 23.87
CA GLU A 68 1.08 -12.32 22.46
C GLU A 68 0.47 -11.06 21.83
N TYR A 69 0.73 -10.82 20.54
CA TYR A 69 0.25 -9.64 19.82
C TYR A 69 -1.09 -9.91 19.12
N THR A 70 -2.12 -10.26 19.89
CA THR A 70 -3.43 -10.66 19.35
C THR A 70 -4.50 -9.57 19.43
N ASP A 71 -4.30 -8.57 20.29
CA ASP A 71 -5.30 -7.55 20.55
C ASP A 71 -5.21 -6.45 19.49
N HIS A 72 -6.11 -6.49 18.51
CA HIS A 72 -6.18 -5.51 17.42
C HIS A 72 -6.52 -4.11 17.96
N LEU A 73 -5.83 -3.09 17.44
CA LEU A 73 -6.07 -1.69 17.77
C LEU A 73 -6.58 -0.87 16.59
N HIS A 74 -5.94 -1.02 15.43
CA HIS A 74 -6.20 -0.14 14.29
C HIS A 74 -5.77 -0.79 12.98
N SER A 75 -6.51 -0.50 11.91
CA SER A 75 -6.17 -0.89 10.55
C SER A 75 -6.33 0.28 9.60
N ALA A 76 -5.33 0.50 8.74
CA ALA A 76 -5.44 1.46 7.64
C ALA A 76 -4.77 0.94 6.38
N SER A 77 -5.20 1.45 5.23
CA SER A 77 -4.68 0.99 3.93
C SER A 77 -4.59 2.11 2.90
N CYS A 78 -3.83 1.84 1.84
CA CYS A 78 -3.86 2.61 0.60
C CYS A 78 -3.76 1.70 -0.61
N GLN A 79 -4.27 2.18 -1.74
CA GLN A 79 -4.04 1.52 -3.02
C GLN A 79 -2.71 1.98 -3.62
N ILE A 80 -1.94 1.03 -4.12
CA ILE A 80 -0.70 1.29 -4.84
C ILE A 80 -0.74 0.67 -6.23
N LYS A 81 0.14 1.17 -7.09
CA LYS A 81 0.44 0.54 -8.37
C LYS A 81 1.94 0.46 -8.52
N VAL A 82 2.46 -0.74 -8.75
CA VAL A 82 3.89 -0.98 -8.87
C VAL A 82 4.25 -1.03 -10.35
N PHE A 83 5.27 -0.27 -10.71
CA PHE A 83 5.73 -0.12 -12.09
C PHE A 83 7.15 -0.69 -12.23
N LYS A 84 7.53 -1.03 -13.46
CA LYS A 84 8.96 -1.22 -13.81
C LYS A 84 9.75 0.06 -13.48
N PRO A 85 11.09 -0.01 -13.31
CA PRO A 85 11.93 1.15 -13.02
C PRO A 85 11.63 2.36 -13.92
N LYS A 86 11.61 3.56 -13.33
CA LYS A 86 11.21 4.84 -13.96
C LYS A 86 9.75 4.93 -14.44
N GLY A 87 8.99 3.83 -14.39
CA GLY A 87 7.60 3.79 -14.83
C GLY A 87 6.69 4.64 -13.93
N ALA A 88 6.94 4.64 -12.62
CA ALA A 88 6.22 5.47 -11.66
C ALA A 88 6.47 6.97 -11.92
N ASP A 89 7.73 7.39 -12.07
CA ASP A 89 8.10 8.79 -12.34
C ASP A 89 7.48 9.30 -13.65
N ARG A 90 7.58 8.49 -14.72
CA ARG A 90 6.96 8.82 -16.01
C ARG A 90 5.45 8.96 -15.89
N LYS A 91 4.80 8.05 -15.13
CA LYS A 91 3.36 8.08 -14.90
C LYS A 91 2.95 9.33 -14.11
N GLN A 92 3.65 9.64 -13.02
CA GLN A 92 3.41 10.83 -12.21
C GLN A 92 3.56 12.12 -13.03
N LYS A 93 4.63 12.23 -13.84
CA LYS A 93 4.84 13.37 -14.74
C LYS A 93 3.67 13.52 -15.73
N THR A 94 3.31 12.43 -16.42
CA THR A 94 2.23 12.43 -17.42
C THR A 94 0.88 12.79 -16.78
N ASP A 95 0.59 12.26 -15.60
CA ASP A 95 -0.66 12.52 -14.89
C ASP A 95 -0.73 13.96 -14.38
N ARG A 96 0.38 14.53 -13.91
CA ARG A 96 0.47 15.94 -13.53
C ARG A 96 0.22 16.87 -14.72
N GLU A 97 0.92 16.67 -15.84
CA GLU A 97 0.73 17.46 -17.06
C GLU A 97 -0.71 17.36 -17.58
N LYS A 98 -1.32 16.17 -17.49
CA LYS A 98 -2.72 15.96 -17.86
C LYS A 98 -3.68 16.70 -16.92
N MET A 99 -3.40 16.71 -15.62
CA MET A 99 -4.22 17.44 -14.65
C MET A 99 -4.11 18.95 -14.83
N GLU A 100 -2.92 19.48 -15.10
CA GLU A 100 -2.71 20.92 -15.32
C GLU A 100 -3.56 21.47 -16.47
N ARG A 101 -3.69 20.70 -17.56
CA ARG A 101 -4.48 21.05 -18.76
C ARG A 101 -6.01 21.00 -18.57
N ARG A 102 -6.51 20.45 -17.45
CA ARG A 102 -7.95 20.37 -17.18
C ARG A 102 -8.50 21.69 -16.64
N THR A 103 -9.79 21.93 -16.86
CA THR A 103 -10.50 23.07 -16.28
C THR A 103 -10.65 22.91 -14.76
N ALA A 104 -10.96 24.00 -14.04
CA ALA A 104 -11.18 23.95 -12.59
C ALA A 104 -12.30 22.94 -12.21
N GLN A 105 -13.43 22.99 -12.92
CA GLN A 105 -14.57 22.08 -12.72
C GLN A 105 -14.21 20.61 -12.99
N GLU A 106 -13.30 20.34 -13.93
CA GLU A 106 -12.83 18.99 -14.17
C GLU A 106 -11.85 18.50 -13.11
N LYS A 107 -11.01 19.39 -12.57
CA LYS A 107 -10.06 19.07 -11.50
C LYS A 107 -10.77 18.63 -10.22
N GLU A 108 -11.91 19.23 -9.89
CA GLU A 108 -12.74 18.86 -8.73
C GLU A 108 -13.25 17.41 -8.76
N LYS A 109 -13.28 16.77 -9.94
CA LYS A 109 -13.70 15.36 -10.08
C LYS A 109 -12.60 14.37 -9.68
N TYR A 110 -11.39 14.83 -9.36
CA TYR A 110 -10.24 14.00 -9.05
C TYR A 110 -9.76 14.22 -7.63
N GLN A 111 -9.19 13.17 -7.02
CA GLN A 111 -8.52 13.29 -5.75
C GLN A 111 -7.27 14.19 -5.89
N PRO A 112 -7.03 15.14 -4.97
CA PRO A 112 -5.83 15.96 -4.98
C PRO A 112 -4.56 15.11 -4.82
N SER A 113 -3.46 15.55 -5.45
CA SER A 113 -2.14 14.96 -5.23
C SER A 113 -1.49 15.57 -3.99
N TYR A 114 -0.86 14.73 -3.17
CA TYR A 114 -0.09 15.13 -1.99
C TYR A 114 1.35 14.59 -2.07
N GLU A 115 2.28 15.19 -1.32
CA GLU A 115 3.66 14.70 -1.19
C GLU A 115 3.71 13.36 -0.46
N THR A 116 2.83 13.17 0.52
CA THR A 116 2.70 11.94 1.29
C THR A 116 1.28 11.40 1.18
N THR A 117 1.15 10.09 0.96
CA THR A 117 -0.14 9.40 0.99
C THR A 117 -0.57 9.19 2.44
N ILE A 118 -1.73 9.73 2.81
CA ILE A 118 -2.38 9.43 4.09
C ILE A 118 -3.18 8.14 3.91
N LEU A 119 -2.98 7.17 4.80
CA LEU A 119 -3.72 5.91 4.78
C LEU A 119 -5.17 6.16 5.22
N THR A 120 -6.09 5.40 4.64
CA THR A 120 -7.51 5.44 5.03
C THR A 120 -7.80 4.31 5.99
N GLU A 121 -8.51 4.61 7.08
CA GLU A 121 -8.98 3.61 8.04
C GLU A 121 -9.83 2.53 7.34
N VAL A 122 -9.68 1.28 7.75
CA VAL A 122 -10.44 0.14 7.23
C VAL A 122 -10.88 -0.79 8.36
N MET A 123 -11.94 -1.54 8.13
CA MET A 123 -12.45 -2.53 9.09
C MET A 123 -11.52 -3.75 9.16
N TYR A 124 -11.31 -4.25 10.39
CA TYR A 124 -10.58 -5.50 10.67
C TYR A 124 -11.54 -6.61 11.16
N PRO A 125 -11.35 -7.88 10.76
CA PRO A 125 -10.43 -8.30 9.70
C PRO A 125 -10.93 -7.80 8.34
N PHE A 126 -10.00 -7.37 7.49
CA PHE A 126 -10.36 -6.98 6.13
C PHE A 126 -10.69 -8.25 5.32
N VAL A 127 -11.97 -8.57 5.23
CA VAL A 127 -12.46 -9.70 4.42
C VAL A 127 -12.53 -9.23 2.97
N VAL A 128 -11.57 -9.65 2.14
CA VAL A 128 -11.76 -9.60 0.69
C VAL A 128 -12.69 -10.76 0.33
N THR A 129 -13.95 -10.47 0.03
CA THR A 129 -14.77 -11.43 -0.72
C THR A 129 -14.15 -11.52 -2.11
N ILE A 130 -13.31 -12.54 -2.32
CA ILE A 130 -12.91 -12.95 -3.66
C ILE A 130 -14.18 -13.53 -4.27
N ASN A 131 -14.97 -12.68 -4.93
CA ASN A 131 -15.97 -13.19 -5.86
C ASN A 131 -15.14 -13.92 -6.93
N GLU A 132 -15.13 -15.25 -6.88
CA GLU A 132 -14.64 -16.08 -7.98
C GLU A 132 -15.39 -15.63 -9.24
N ALA A 133 -14.71 -14.87 -10.09
CA ALA A 133 -15.16 -14.65 -11.44
C ALA A 133 -15.05 -16.01 -12.15
N LYS A 134 -16.20 -16.66 -12.31
CA LYS A 134 -16.36 -17.80 -13.24
C LYS A 134 -15.87 -17.45 -14.63
#